data_AF-A0A5C8LMX7-F1
#
_entry.id   AF-A0A5C8LMX7-F1
#
_cell.length_a   1.000
_cell.length_b   1.000
_cell.length_c   1.000
_cell.angle_alpha   90.00
_cell.angle_beta   90.00
_cell.angle_gamma   90.00
#
_symmetry.space_group_name_H-M   'P 1'
#
loop_
_entity.id
_entity.type
_entity.pdbx_description
1 polymer ?
#
loop_
_entity_poly.entity_id
_entity_poly.type
_entity_poly.pdbx_seq_one_letter_code
_entity_poly.pdbx_strand_id
1 'polypeptide(L)' 'MIQKIKTVWKHMISETKKSALKSILEESSFGVNDEIYVKQTWIWGGRIPEAYQKKVLEIFQNELKLQNEKLNEQITAKA' A
#
# COMPACT_ATOMS: atom_id res chain seq x y z
N MET A 1 5.57 -4.45 13.38
CA MET A 1 5.45 -4.52 11.90
C MET A 1 4.10 -3.97 11.40
N ILE A 2 2.96 -4.52 11.82
CA ILE A 2 1.60 -4.01 11.48
C ILE A 2 1.44 -2.50 11.65
N GLN A 3 1.91 -1.92 12.76
CA GLN A 3 1.81 -0.48 13.00
C GLN A 3 2.53 0.35 11.91
N LYS A 4 3.67 -0.12 11.42
CA LYS A 4 4.43 0.54 10.34
C LYS A 4 3.65 0.50 9.03
N ILE A 5 3.03 -0.64 8.70
CA ILE A 5 2.15 -0.79 7.53
C ILE A 5 0.98 0.19 7.61
N LYS A 6 0.31 0.27 8.78
CA LYS A 6 -0.78 1.23 9.02
C LYS A 6 -0.32 2.68 8.86
N THR A 7 0.88 3.02 9.34
CA THR A 7 1.46 4.35 9.17
C THR A 7 1.69 4.67 7.69
N VAL A 8 2.34 3.79 6.92
CA VAL A 8 2.55 4.02 5.48
C VAL A 8 1.20 4.17 4.75
N TRP A 9 0.22 3.33 5.07
CA TRP A 9 -1.13 3.42 4.52
C TRP A 9 -1.80 4.78 4.76
N LYS A 10 -1.62 5.38 5.95
CA LYS A 10 -2.19 6.70 6.26
C LYS A 10 -1.61 7.83 5.40
N HIS A 11 -0.36 7.73 4.97
CA HIS A 11 0.32 8.76 4.17
C HIS A 11 0.01 8.66 2.66
N MET A 12 -0.60 7.56 2.21
CA MET A 12 -1.00 7.39 0.82
C MET A 12 -2.31 8.15 0.51
N ILE A 13 -2.36 8.83 -0.63
CA ILE A 13 -3.59 9.43 -1.17
C ILE A 13 -4.53 8.34 -1.72
N SER A 14 -5.78 8.71 -2.00
CA SER A 14 -6.81 7.77 -2.46
C SER A 14 -6.40 6.99 -3.71
N GLU A 15 -5.73 7.62 -4.67
CA GLU A 15 -5.27 6.96 -5.91
C GLU A 15 -4.15 5.95 -5.62
N THR A 16 -3.14 6.35 -4.85
CA THR A 16 -2.04 5.48 -4.43
C THR A 16 -2.55 4.29 -3.61
N LYS A 17 -3.55 4.49 -2.74
CA LYS A 17 -4.22 3.40 -2.01
C LYS A 17 -4.87 2.38 -2.94
N LYS A 18 -5.50 2.82 -4.03
CA LYS A 18 -6.07 1.91 -5.05
C LYS A 18 -4.98 1.12 -5.76
N SER A 19 -3.88 1.78 -6.15
CA SER A 19 -2.74 1.10 -6.77
C SER A 19 -2.12 0.07 -5.83
N ALA A 20 -1.88 0.44 -4.58
CA ALA A 20 -1.34 -0.46 -3.57
C ALA A 20 -2.22 -1.70 -3.32
N LEU A 21 -3.54 -1.53 -3.33
CA LEU A 21 -4.47 -2.67 -3.21
C LEU A 21 -4.45 -3.56 -4.45
N LYS A 22 -4.41 -2.96 -5.65
CA LYS A 22 -4.27 -3.71 -6.89
C LYS A 22 -2.98 -4.55 -6.88
N SER A 23 -1.86 -3.96 -6.47
CA SER A 23 -0.58 -4.65 -6.32
C SER A 23 -0.64 -5.81 -5.30
N ILE A 24 -1.45 -5.71 -4.24
CA ILE A 24 -1.70 -6.83 -3.32
C ILE A 24 -2.52 -7.94 -4.01
N LEU A 25 -3.55 -7.60 -4.77
CA LEU A 25 -4.42 -8.57 -5.43
C LEU A 25 -3.72 -9.28 -6.60
N GLU A 26 -2.79 -8.60 -7.28
CA GLU A 26 -1.96 -9.19 -8.35
C GLU A 26 -0.82 -10.06 -7.81
N GLU A 27 -0.52 -9.95 -6.51
CA GLU A 27 0.54 -10.71 -5.87
C GLU A 27 0.10 -12.14 -5.56
N SER A 28 0.44 -13.04 -6.48
CA SER A 28 0.11 -14.48 -6.43
C SER A 28 0.48 -15.18 -5.12
N SER A 29 1.53 -14.74 -4.42
CA SER A 29 1.97 -15.35 -3.15
C SER A 29 1.01 -15.14 -1.97
N PHE A 30 0.06 -14.21 -2.08
CA PHE A 30 -0.87 -13.92 -0.99
C PHE A 30 -2.16 -14.72 -1.06
N GLY A 31 -2.57 -15.17 -2.25
CA GLY A 31 -3.81 -15.92 -2.45
C GLY A 31 -5.08 -15.14 -2.07
N VAL A 32 -5.05 -13.80 -2.14
CA VAL A 32 -6.20 -12.93 -1.84
C VAL A 32 -6.71 -12.28 -3.11
N ASN A 33 -8.02 -12.41 -3.37
CA ASN A 33 -8.67 -11.88 -4.58
C ASN A 33 -9.78 -10.86 -4.26
N ASP A 34 -9.96 -10.51 -2.98
CA ASP A 34 -11.02 -9.60 -2.52
C ASP A 34 -10.43 -8.35 -1.86
N GLU A 35 -10.64 -7.21 -2.52
CA GLU A 35 -10.22 -5.89 -2.04
C GLU A 35 -10.87 -5.52 -0.70
N ILE A 36 -12.14 -5.88 -0.50
CA ILE A 36 -12.89 -5.58 0.73
C ILE A 36 -12.28 -6.36 1.89
N TYR A 37 -12.00 -7.65 1.68
CA TYR A 37 -11.33 -8.49 2.66
C TYR A 37 -9.96 -7.91 3.06
N VAL A 38 -9.14 -7.50 2.09
CA VAL A 38 -7.83 -6.89 2.37
C VAL A 38 -8.01 -5.62 3.21
N LYS A 39 -8.90 -4.70 2.82
CA LYS A 39 -9.13 -3.46 3.60
C LYS A 39 -9.57 -3.75 5.03
N GLN A 40 -10.61 -4.56 5.20
CA GLN A 40 -11.22 -4.80 6.50
C GLN A 40 -10.33 -5.64 7.42
N THR A 41 -9.77 -6.74 6.90
CA THR A 41 -9.03 -7.71 7.71
C THR A 41 -7.58 -7.29 7.89
N TRP A 42 -6.92 -6.90 6.80
CA TRP A 42 -5.48 -6.65 6.81
C TRP A 42 -5.18 -5.22 7.26
N ILE A 43 -5.81 -4.23 6.62
CA ILE A 43 -5.43 -2.83 6.82
C ILE A 43 -6.06 -2.26 8.09
N TRP A 44 -7.38 -2.35 8.22
CA TRP A 44 -8.09 -1.84 9.40
C TRP A 44 -7.95 -2.81 10.58
N GLY A 45 -8.24 -4.09 10.35
CA GLY A 45 -8.15 -5.17 11.33
C GLY A 45 -6.74 -5.49 11.79
N GLY A 46 -5.71 -5.14 11.00
CA GLY A 46 -4.30 -5.42 11.36
C GLY A 46 -3.94 -6.90 11.39
N ARG A 47 -4.72 -7.76 10.73
CA ARG A 47 -4.57 -9.23 10.71
C ARG A 47 -3.87 -9.71 9.45
N ILE A 48 -2.72 -9.10 9.12
CA ILE A 48 -1.87 -9.56 8.01
C ILE A 48 -1.03 -10.74 8.52
N PRO A 49 -1.02 -11.91 7.84
CA PRO A 49 -0.14 -13.01 8.19
C PRO A 49 1.32 -12.58 8.24
N GLU A 50 2.10 -12.99 9.26
CA GLU A 50 3.47 -12.52 9.46
C GLU A 50 4.38 -12.72 8.25
N ALA A 51 4.23 -13.86 7.55
CA ALA A 51 4.95 -14.17 6.32
C ALA A 51 4.73 -13.13 5.20
N TYR A 52 3.59 -12.45 5.20
CA TYR A 52 3.20 -11.48 4.17
C TYR A 52 3.51 -10.05 4.58
N GLN A 53 3.67 -9.77 5.87
CA GLN A 53 3.80 -8.40 6.39
C GLN A 53 4.98 -7.63 5.79
N LYS A 54 6.13 -8.29 5.58
CA LYS A 54 7.30 -7.65 4.97
C LYS A 54 7.02 -7.24 3.52
N LYS A 55 6.45 -8.15 2.73
CA LYS A 55 6.16 -7.91 1.31
C LYS A 55 5.04 -6.87 1.13
N VAL A 56 4.00 -6.92 1.96
CA VAL A 56 2.94 -5.88 2.00
C VAL A 56 3.54 -4.51 2.32
N LEU A 57 4.48 -4.43 3.27
CA LEU A 57 5.17 -3.18 3.56
C LEU A 57 5.96 -2.68 2.36
N GLU A 58 6.72 -3.55 1.69
CA GLU A 58 7.51 -3.20 0.51
C GLU A 58 6.64 -2.63 -0.60
N ILE A 59 5.51 -3.29 -0.90
CA ILE A 59 4.51 -2.78 -1.87
C ILE A 59 4.05 -1.37 -1.48
N PHE A 60 3.67 -1.17 -0.21
CA PHE A 60 3.18 0.14 0.24
C PHE A 60 4.25 1.22 0.22
N GLN A 61 5.50 0.88 0.54
CA GLN A 61 6.61 1.82 0.47
C GLN A 61 6.94 2.21 -0.96
N ASN A 62 6.89 1.27 -1.90
CA ASN A 62 7.09 1.53 -3.33
C ASN A 62 6.01 2.47 -3.88
N GLU A 63 4.75 2.20 -3.54
CA GLU A 63 3.62 3.04 -3.96
C GLU A 63 3.70 4.45 -3.38
N LEU A 64 4.06 4.58 -2.09
CA LEU A 64 4.27 5.88 -1.47
C LEU A 64 5.46 6.63 -2.08
N LYS A 65 6.52 5.93 -2.47
CA LYS A 65 7.66 6.53 -3.17
C LYS A 65 7.22 7.11 -4.53
N LEU A 66 6.49 6.33 -5.33
CA LEU A 66 5.97 6.79 -6.63
C LEU A 66 5.03 8.00 -6.49
N GLN A 67 4.21 8.02 -5.43
CA GLN A 67 3.37 9.19 -5.12
C GLN A 67 4.23 10.44 -4.89
N ASN A 68 5.29 10.32 -4.09
CA ASN A 68 6.17 11.45 -3.77
C ASN A 68 7.00 11.91 -4.98
N GLU A 69 7.44 10.99 -5.83
CA GLU A 69 8.14 11.32 -7.09
C GLU A 69 7.24 12.13 -8.01
N LYS A 70 6.00 11.67 -8.24
CA LYS A 70 5.00 12.42 -9.03
C LYS A 70 4.69 13.80 -8.44
N LEU A 71 4.64 13.92 -7.12
CA LEU A 71 4.42 15.20 -6.45
C LEU A 71 5.59 16.16 -6.67
N ASN A 72 6.83 15.67 -6.54
CA ASN A 72 8.02 16.47 -6.77
C ASN A 72 8.12 16.93 -8.22
N GLU A 73 7.86 16.06 -9.19
CA GLU A 73 7.81 16.42 -10.61
C GLU A 73 6.81 17.56 -10.88
N GLN A 74 5.62 17.51 -10.28
CA GLN A 74 4.61 18.56 -10.41
C GLN A 74 5.03 19.89 -9.77
N ILE A 75 5.81 19.86 -8.70
CA ILE A 75 6.34 21.06 -8.06
C ILE A 75 7.43 21.68 -8.95
N THR A 76 8.38 20.88 -9.44
CA THR A 76 9.47 21.35 -10.29
C THR A 76 8.99 21.82 -11.67
N ALA A 77 7.98 21.18 -12.26
CA ALA A 77 7.42 21.61 -13.55
C ALA A 77 6.61 22.92 -13.49
N LYS A 78 6.27 23.40 -12.28
CA LYS A 78 5.53 24.65 -12.04
C LYS A 78 6.42 25.80 -11.55
N ALA A 79 7.71 25.53 -11.31
CA ALA A 79 8.72 26.50 -10.90
C ALA A 79 9.47 27.04 -12.12
#